data_AF-A0A6M0AQT9-F1
#
_entry.id   AF-A0A6M0AQT9-F1
#
_cell.length_a   1.000
_cell.length_b   1.000
_cell.length_c   1.000
_cell.angle_alpha   90.00
_cell.angle_beta   90.00
_cell.angle_gamma   90.00
#
_symmetry.space_group_name_H-M   'P 1'
#
loop_
_entity.id
_entity.type
_entity.pdbx_description
1 polymer ?
#
loop_
_entity_poly.entity_id
_entity_poly.type
_entity_poly.pdbx_seq_one_letter_code
_entity_poly.pdbx_strand_id
1 'polypeptide(L)'
;METIWELDFYSRPILDENQKKLWEVLICESPLDINLSPETLFQYASWCPNQQVNSIWLGQALADAIAKAQQPPTKIRFFRRQMNNMITKACNELNIPAQPSRRTYALERWLKQRIQDFYPNQPGYDPAAAASSFVRYQSPIPKPLPDALQGQKWAVVSLQAAAFEEMNEWEIDFGEAFPVSIMDIAPETPIPGLIIFSQRAKPLAAWMSGLELSFVRLDTSDDTPKFLLETGANDSWIIANLTKPQILAEAKSFEEAKQKANLVHFLAVQSSPTSERFAGFWLCREL
;
A
#
# COMPACT_ATOMS: atom_id res chain seq x y z
N MET A 1 0.08 6.81 -19.92
CA MET A 1 -0.50 6.61 -18.58
C MET A 1 0.42 5.66 -17.85
N GLU A 2 0.73 5.91 -16.58
CA GLU A 2 1.60 5.01 -15.82
C GLU A 2 0.81 3.76 -15.42
N THR A 3 1.29 2.57 -15.78
CA THR A 3 0.72 1.30 -15.30
C THR A 3 1.65 0.72 -14.26
N ILE A 4 1.12 0.43 -13.08
CA ILE A 4 1.85 -0.17 -11.97
C ILE A 4 1.25 -1.56 -11.73
N TRP A 5 2.10 -2.56 -11.59
CA TRP A 5 1.66 -3.88 -11.15
C TRP A 5 2.04 -4.12 -9.70
N GLU A 6 1.26 -4.96 -9.03
CA GLU A 6 1.50 -5.50 -7.70
C GLU A 6 1.79 -6.99 -7.84
N LEU A 7 2.87 -7.45 -7.22
CA LEU A 7 3.35 -8.82 -7.35
C LEU A 7 3.46 -9.50 -5.99
N ASP A 8 2.91 -10.71 -5.91
CA ASP A 8 3.25 -11.69 -4.88
C ASP A 8 3.83 -12.94 -5.54
N PHE A 9 4.96 -13.43 -5.05
CA PHE A 9 5.47 -14.75 -5.43
C PHE A 9 5.89 -15.52 -4.19
N TYR A 10 5.05 -16.45 -3.77
CA TYR A 10 5.22 -17.14 -2.49
C TYR A 10 4.55 -18.51 -2.44
N SER A 11 4.95 -19.33 -1.46
CA SER A 11 4.31 -20.60 -1.18
C SER A 11 2.85 -20.41 -0.74
N ARG A 12 1.97 -21.30 -1.19
CA ARG A 12 0.55 -21.37 -0.83
C ARG A 12 0.28 -22.52 0.15
N PRO A 13 -0.87 -22.53 0.84
CA PRO A 13 -1.28 -23.63 1.71
C PRO A 13 -1.72 -24.87 0.92
N ILE A 14 -0.97 -25.23 -0.11
CA ILE A 14 -1.23 -26.34 -1.03
C ILE A 14 0.04 -27.16 -1.12
N LEU A 15 -0.10 -28.47 -0.93
CA LEU A 15 0.98 -29.44 -1.04
C LEU A 15 0.90 -30.17 -2.37
N ASP A 16 2.05 -30.37 -3.00
CA ASP A 16 2.18 -31.23 -4.17
C ASP A 16 2.16 -32.73 -3.78
N GLU A 17 2.25 -33.60 -4.78
CA GLU A 17 2.29 -35.06 -4.62
C GLU A 17 3.45 -35.53 -3.71
N ASN A 18 4.51 -34.73 -3.57
CA ASN A 18 5.68 -35.00 -2.76
C ASN A 18 5.62 -34.35 -1.37
N GLN A 19 4.44 -33.86 -0.94
CA GLN A 19 4.23 -33.15 0.32
C GLN A 19 5.09 -31.88 0.46
N LYS A 20 5.41 -31.22 -0.66
CA LYS A 20 6.11 -29.93 -0.67
C LYS A 20 5.14 -28.81 -0.96
N LYS A 21 5.39 -27.63 -0.37
CA LYS A 21 4.56 -26.45 -0.61
C LYS A 21 4.67 -26.01 -2.08
N LEU A 22 3.52 -25.88 -2.72
CA LEU A 22 3.38 -25.32 -4.06
C LEU A 22 3.53 -23.79 -3.99
N TRP A 23 4.25 -23.22 -4.96
CA TRP A 23 4.42 -21.79 -5.08
C TRP A 23 3.50 -21.23 -6.15
N GLU A 24 3.15 -19.96 -6.01
CA GLU A 24 2.32 -19.27 -6.97
C GLU A 24 2.79 -17.83 -7.12
N VAL A 25 2.85 -17.36 -8.36
CA VAL A 25 2.96 -15.94 -8.67
C VAL A 25 1.57 -15.38 -8.92
N LEU A 26 1.27 -14.26 -8.28
CA LEU A 26 0.10 -13.43 -8.50
C LEU A 26 0.57 -12.05 -8.93
N ILE A 27 -0.02 -11.53 -9.99
CA ILE A 27 0.27 -10.21 -10.54
C ILE A 27 -1.07 -9.54 -10.81
N CYS A 28 -1.27 -8.33 -10.32
CA CYS A 28 -2.44 -7.53 -10.69
C CYS A 28 -2.06 -6.07 -10.94
N GLU A 29 -2.86 -5.35 -11.71
CA GLU A 29 -2.70 -3.91 -11.89
C GLU A 29 -3.15 -3.14 -10.64
N SER A 30 -2.37 -2.12 -10.25
CA SER A 30 -2.76 -1.18 -9.20
C SER A 30 -3.83 -0.21 -9.73
N PRO A 31 -4.93 0.02 -9.00
CA PRO A 31 -5.91 1.01 -9.39
C PRO A 31 -5.44 2.41 -8.96
N LEU A 32 -4.87 3.17 -9.90
CA LEU A 32 -4.29 4.51 -9.64
C LEU A 32 -5.28 5.67 -9.87
N ASP A 33 -6.48 5.36 -10.34
CA ASP A 33 -7.54 6.33 -10.62
C ASP A 33 -8.79 5.95 -9.81
N ILE A 34 -9.41 6.95 -9.19
CA ILE A 34 -10.60 6.82 -8.35
C ILE A 34 -11.84 6.30 -9.11
N ASN A 35 -11.81 6.28 -10.44
CA ASN A 35 -12.92 5.83 -11.28
C ASN A 35 -12.73 4.41 -11.83
N LEU A 36 -11.59 3.75 -11.56
CA LEU A 36 -11.34 2.40 -12.07
C LEU A 36 -12.13 1.35 -11.30
N SER A 37 -12.83 0.48 -12.03
CA SER A 37 -13.49 -0.69 -11.47
C SER A 37 -12.47 -1.81 -11.25
N PRO A 38 -12.40 -2.45 -10.07
CA PRO A 38 -11.48 -3.57 -9.79
C PRO A 38 -11.54 -4.71 -10.80
N GLU A 39 -12.71 -4.95 -11.37
CA GLU A 39 -13.00 -6.05 -12.28
C GLU A 39 -12.36 -5.84 -13.66
N THR A 40 -11.97 -4.62 -13.99
CA THR A 40 -11.31 -4.28 -15.26
C THR A 40 -9.78 -4.33 -15.15
N LEU A 41 -9.24 -4.44 -13.94
CA LEU A 41 -7.80 -4.48 -13.70
C LEU A 41 -7.21 -5.79 -14.21
N PHE A 42 -6.05 -5.71 -14.85
CA PHE A 42 -5.33 -6.90 -15.26
C PHE A 42 -4.99 -7.80 -14.06
N GLN A 43 -5.19 -9.11 -14.21
CA GLN A 43 -4.80 -10.13 -13.24
C GLN A 43 -4.15 -11.32 -13.94
N TYR A 44 -3.07 -11.84 -13.36
CA TYR A 44 -2.35 -13.02 -13.83
C TYR A 44 -1.94 -13.88 -12.63
N ALA A 45 -2.16 -15.19 -12.74
CA ALA A 45 -1.73 -16.17 -11.75
C ALA A 45 -1.05 -17.35 -12.46
N SER A 46 0.03 -17.87 -11.87
CA SER A 46 0.69 -19.08 -12.37
C SER A 46 1.32 -19.88 -11.24
N TRP A 47 1.19 -21.21 -11.32
CA TRP A 47 1.77 -22.15 -10.35
C TRP A 47 3.24 -22.42 -10.66
N CYS A 48 4.07 -22.42 -9.63
CA CYS A 48 5.48 -22.76 -9.69
C CYS A 48 5.75 -24.00 -8.82
N PRO A 49 6.29 -25.09 -9.39
CA PRO A 49 6.81 -26.20 -8.60
C PRO A 49 7.91 -25.74 -7.64
N ASN A 50 8.00 -26.35 -6.46
CA ASN A 50 8.96 -25.96 -5.43
C ASN A 50 10.43 -25.94 -5.92
N GLN A 51 10.78 -26.88 -6.80
CA GLN A 51 12.14 -27.03 -7.35
C GLN A 51 12.51 -25.96 -8.39
N GLN A 52 11.52 -25.22 -8.90
CA GLN A 52 11.70 -24.21 -9.95
C GLN A 52 11.66 -22.78 -9.40
N VAL A 53 11.52 -22.60 -8.08
CA VAL A 53 11.45 -21.28 -7.43
C VAL A 53 12.79 -20.58 -7.54
N ASN A 54 12.93 -19.74 -8.56
CA ASN A 54 14.10 -18.90 -8.79
C ASN A 54 13.74 -17.69 -9.66
N SER A 55 14.69 -16.79 -9.88
CA SER A 55 14.48 -15.56 -10.66
C SER A 55 14.22 -15.82 -12.14
N ILE A 56 14.74 -16.91 -12.70
CA ILE A 56 14.59 -17.24 -14.14
C ILE A 56 13.14 -17.63 -14.42
N TRP A 57 12.58 -18.52 -13.58
CA TRP A 57 11.17 -18.90 -13.69
C TRP A 57 10.26 -17.69 -13.50
N LEU A 58 10.54 -16.84 -12.50
CA LEU A 58 9.76 -15.63 -12.27
C LEU A 58 9.85 -14.66 -13.46
N GLY A 59 11.02 -14.51 -14.09
CA GLY A 59 11.21 -13.69 -15.28
C GLY A 59 10.37 -14.19 -16.46
N GLN A 60 10.28 -15.50 -16.65
CA GLN A 60 9.40 -16.12 -17.66
C GLN A 60 7.91 -15.85 -17.36
N ALA A 61 7.48 -16.05 -16.12
CA ALA A 61 6.10 -15.77 -15.73
C ALA A 61 5.71 -14.29 -15.89
N LEU A 62 6.65 -13.37 -15.60
CA LEU A 62 6.48 -11.94 -15.87
C LEU A 62 6.35 -11.65 -17.38
N ALA A 63 7.19 -12.25 -18.21
CA ALA A 63 7.12 -12.10 -19.67
C ALA A 63 5.78 -12.63 -20.22
N ASP A 64 5.30 -13.77 -19.71
CA ASP A 64 3.99 -14.32 -20.06
C ASP A 64 2.84 -13.41 -19.63
N ALA A 65 2.94 -12.80 -18.45
CA ALA A 65 1.95 -11.83 -17.98
C ALA A 65 1.93 -10.58 -18.89
N ILE A 66 3.10 -10.07 -19.27
CA ILE A 66 3.23 -8.91 -20.18
C ILE A 66 2.61 -9.22 -21.53
N ALA A 67 2.83 -10.42 -22.08
CA ALA A 67 2.24 -10.83 -23.35
C ALA A 67 0.70 -10.91 -23.33
N LYS A 68 0.09 -11.05 -22.14
CA LYS A 68 -1.38 -11.13 -21.96
C LYS A 68 -2.01 -9.79 -21.57
N ALA A 69 -1.21 -8.84 -21.09
CA ALA A 69 -1.70 -7.52 -20.70
C ALA A 69 -1.87 -6.61 -21.92
N GLN A 70 -2.76 -5.63 -21.82
CA GLN A 70 -2.92 -4.62 -22.89
C GLN A 70 -1.68 -3.73 -23.02
N GLN A 71 -1.00 -3.46 -21.89
CA GLN A 71 0.21 -2.66 -21.82
C GLN A 71 1.15 -3.22 -20.75
N PRO A 72 2.48 -3.15 -20.97
CA PRO A 72 3.46 -3.55 -19.96
C PRO A 72 3.45 -2.58 -18.77
N PRO A 73 3.83 -3.05 -17.56
CA PRO A 73 3.96 -2.16 -16.42
C PRO A 73 5.21 -1.27 -16.56
N THR A 74 5.11 -0.07 -16.03
CA THR A 74 6.24 0.86 -15.86
C THR A 74 7.07 0.55 -14.61
N LYS A 75 6.48 -0.11 -13.62
CA LYS A 75 7.12 -0.61 -12.40
C LYS A 75 6.27 -1.68 -11.73
N ILE A 76 6.92 -2.52 -10.91
CA ILE A 76 6.27 -3.59 -10.16
C ILE A 76 6.50 -3.38 -8.67
N ARG A 77 5.41 -3.17 -7.92
CA ARG A 77 5.36 -3.13 -6.46
C ARG A 77 5.27 -4.53 -5.86
N PHE A 78 5.90 -4.75 -4.72
CA PHE A 78 5.73 -6.00 -3.97
C PHE A 78 5.96 -5.77 -2.47
N PHE A 79 5.23 -6.51 -1.63
CA PHE A 79 5.28 -6.35 -0.17
C PHE A 79 6.17 -7.40 0.53
N ARG A 80 6.48 -8.53 -0.13
CA ARG A 80 7.29 -9.59 0.49
C ARG A 80 8.78 -9.27 0.45
N ARG A 81 9.27 -8.59 1.49
CA ARG A 81 10.67 -8.15 1.65
C ARG A 81 11.69 -9.27 1.45
N GLN A 82 11.41 -10.48 1.94
CA GLN A 82 12.30 -11.64 1.78
C GLN A 82 12.47 -12.09 0.32
N MET A 83 11.55 -11.72 -0.56
CA MET A 83 11.60 -12.04 -1.99
C MET A 83 12.33 -10.95 -2.81
N ASN A 84 12.80 -9.87 -2.16
CA ASN A 84 13.39 -8.69 -2.81
C ASN A 84 14.45 -9.04 -3.85
N ASN A 85 15.46 -9.83 -3.48
CA ASN A 85 16.57 -10.13 -4.38
C ASN A 85 16.13 -10.90 -5.62
N MET A 86 15.18 -11.83 -5.45
CA MET A 86 14.69 -12.67 -6.53
C MET A 86 13.76 -11.90 -7.48
N ILE A 87 12.84 -11.11 -6.93
CA ILE A 87 11.93 -10.25 -7.71
C ILE A 87 12.74 -9.18 -8.45
N THR A 88 13.65 -8.49 -7.78
CA THR A 88 14.50 -7.45 -8.40
C THR A 88 15.31 -8.03 -9.55
N LYS A 89 15.92 -9.22 -9.36
CA LYS A 89 16.67 -9.87 -10.43
C LYS A 89 15.80 -10.22 -11.64
N ALA A 90 14.61 -10.79 -11.41
CA ALA A 90 13.68 -11.13 -12.49
C ALA A 90 13.18 -9.89 -13.25
N CYS A 91 12.86 -8.80 -12.54
CA CYS A 91 12.40 -7.55 -13.16
C CYS A 91 13.53 -6.84 -13.94
N ASN A 92 14.77 -6.90 -13.45
CA ASN A 92 15.93 -6.32 -14.14
C ASN A 92 16.19 -6.98 -15.51
N GLU A 93 16.00 -8.29 -15.64
CA GLU A 93 16.12 -8.99 -16.93
C GLU A 93 15.10 -8.48 -17.97
N LEU A 94 13.98 -7.91 -17.52
CA LEU A 94 12.93 -7.33 -18.34
C LEU A 94 12.99 -5.79 -18.42
N ASN A 95 14.02 -5.16 -17.82
CA ASN A 95 14.14 -3.69 -17.68
C ASN A 95 12.94 -3.01 -17.00
N ILE A 96 12.31 -3.69 -16.05
CA ILE A 96 11.20 -3.14 -15.26
C ILE A 96 11.70 -2.82 -13.85
N PRO A 97 11.55 -1.58 -13.35
CA PRO A 97 11.85 -1.25 -11.97
C PRO A 97 11.02 -2.07 -10.98
N ALA A 98 11.68 -2.75 -10.05
CA ALA A 98 11.06 -3.41 -8.91
C ALA A 98 11.08 -2.47 -7.69
N GLN A 99 9.92 -2.29 -7.04
CA GLN A 99 9.75 -1.36 -5.93
C GLN A 99 9.18 -2.08 -4.70
N PRO A 100 9.97 -2.32 -3.65
CA PRO A 100 9.45 -2.77 -2.36
C PRO A 100 8.44 -1.74 -1.81
N SER A 101 7.19 -2.15 -1.60
CA SER A 101 6.11 -1.24 -1.22
C SER A 101 5.06 -1.94 -0.36
N ARG A 102 4.43 -1.20 0.55
CA ARG A 102 3.22 -1.63 1.25
C ARG A 102 1.94 -1.18 0.53
N ARG A 103 2.05 -0.40 -0.55
CA ARG A 103 0.91 0.02 -1.40
C ARG A 103 0.55 -1.08 -2.40
N THR A 104 0.22 -2.27 -1.90
CA THR A 104 -0.21 -3.42 -2.70
C THR A 104 -1.64 -3.81 -2.35
N TYR A 105 -2.55 -2.83 -2.44
CA TYR A 105 -3.91 -2.95 -1.91
C TYR A 105 -4.79 -3.89 -2.75
N ALA A 106 -4.66 -3.87 -4.08
CA ALA A 106 -5.43 -4.74 -4.96
C ALA A 106 -5.00 -6.20 -4.79
N LEU A 107 -3.70 -6.44 -4.69
CA LEU A 107 -3.10 -7.73 -4.44
C LEU A 107 -3.48 -8.28 -3.06
N GLU A 108 -3.52 -7.43 -2.03
CA GLU A 108 -3.94 -7.81 -0.69
C GLU A 108 -5.39 -8.29 -0.66
N ARG A 109 -6.29 -7.54 -1.31
CA ARG A 109 -7.70 -7.93 -1.49
C ARG A 109 -7.81 -9.26 -2.23
N TRP A 110 -7.09 -9.41 -3.34
CA TRP A 110 -7.11 -10.64 -4.14
C TRP A 110 -6.56 -11.85 -3.37
N LEU A 111 -5.48 -11.67 -2.62
CA LEU A 111 -4.93 -12.71 -1.74
C LEU A 111 -5.93 -13.14 -0.68
N LYS A 112 -6.62 -12.19 -0.01
CA LYS A 112 -7.66 -12.50 0.97
C LYS A 112 -8.80 -13.32 0.36
N GLN A 113 -9.32 -12.89 -0.79
CA GLN A 113 -10.34 -13.64 -1.52
C GLN A 113 -9.85 -15.06 -1.87
N ARG A 114 -8.62 -15.21 -2.36
CA ARG A 114 -8.08 -16.54 -2.69
C ARG A 114 -7.93 -17.43 -1.46
N ILE A 115 -7.52 -16.88 -0.32
CA ILE A 115 -7.40 -17.62 0.94
C ILE A 115 -8.76 -18.11 1.43
N GLN A 116 -9.81 -17.32 1.26
CA GLN A 116 -11.15 -17.65 1.72
C GLN A 116 -11.88 -18.59 0.76
N ASP A 117 -11.84 -18.31 -0.54
CA ASP A 117 -12.76 -18.90 -1.52
C ASP A 117 -12.08 -19.83 -2.52
N PHE A 118 -10.77 -19.70 -2.75
CA PHE A 118 -10.07 -20.43 -3.81
C PHE A 118 -9.19 -21.57 -3.29
N TYR A 119 -8.21 -21.28 -2.42
CA TYR A 119 -7.25 -22.28 -1.92
C TYR A 119 -7.90 -23.43 -1.16
N PRO A 120 -8.93 -23.24 -0.31
CA PRO A 120 -9.59 -24.34 0.38
C PRO A 120 -10.21 -25.39 -0.54
N ASN A 121 -10.49 -25.00 -1.79
CA ASN A 121 -11.09 -25.85 -2.81
C ASN A 121 -10.04 -26.48 -3.76
N GLN A 122 -8.74 -26.26 -3.52
CA GLN A 122 -7.68 -26.83 -4.36
C GLN A 122 -7.25 -28.22 -3.87
N PRO A 123 -6.89 -29.13 -4.78
CA PRO A 123 -6.24 -30.39 -4.42
C PRO A 123 -4.96 -30.14 -3.61
N GLY A 124 -4.78 -30.89 -2.52
CA GLY A 124 -3.60 -30.77 -1.65
C GLY A 124 -3.66 -29.60 -0.67
N TYR A 125 -4.80 -28.92 -0.51
CA TYR A 125 -4.96 -27.87 0.51
C TYR A 125 -4.71 -28.41 1.93
N ASP A 126 -3.83 -27.73 2.67
CA ASP A 126 -3.52 -28.03 4.06
C ASP A 126 -3.89 -26.81 4.95
N PRO A 127 -4.95 -26.92 5.77
CA PRO A 127 -5.33 -25.87 6.72
C PRO A 127 -4.23 -25.51 7.72
N ALA A 128 -3.37 -26.46 8.12
CA ALA A 128 -2.27 -26.19 9.04
C ALA A 128 -1.18 -25.35 8.36
N ALA A 129 -0.94 -25.55 7.07
CA ALA A 129 -0.02 -24.75 6.28
C ALA A 129 -0.50 -23.30 6.08
N ALA A 130 -1.81 -23.04 6.11
CA ALA A 130 -2.39 -21.69 5.95
C ALA A 130 -1.93 -20.71 7.03
N ALA A 131 -1.79 -21.17 8.28
CA ALA A 131 -1.25 -20.33 9.36
C ALA A 131 0.21 -19.92 9.12
N SER A 132 0.98 -20.75 8.41
CA SER A 132 2.40 -20.52 8.11
C SER A 132 2.67 -19.74 6.82
N SER A 133 1.65 -19.46 6.00
CA SER A 133 1.81 -18.71 4.74
C SER A 133 1.88 -17.18 4.92
N PHE A 134 1.58 -16.69 6.13
CA PHE A 134 1.66 -15.27 6.46
C PHE A 134 3.05 -14.93 7.02
N VAL A 135 3.67 -13.89 6.46
CA VAL A 135 4.92 -13.35 6.96
C VAL A 135 4.58 -12.21 7.91
N ARG A 136 5.04 -12.31 9.17
CA ARG A 136 4.98 -11.20 10.11
C ARG A 136 6.28 -10.44 10.05
N TYR A 137 6.20 -9.15 9.73
CA TYR A 137 7.35 -8.26 9.81
C TYR A 137 7.40 -7.58 11.16
N GLN A 138 8.60 -7.41 11.70
CA GLN A 138 8.79 -6.53 12.84
C GLN A 138 8.55 -5.08 12.39
N SER A 139 7.89 -4.31 13.25
CA SER A 139 7.74 -2.87 13.05
C SER A 139 9.13 -2.23 13.04
N PRO A 140 9.43 -1.36 12.05
CA PRO A 140 10.70 -0.64 12.04
C PRO A 140 10.81 0.32 13.22
N ILE A 141 12.05 0.60 13.62
CA ILE A 141 12.33 1.60 14.64
C ILE A 141 12.07 2.99 14.02
N PRO A 142 11.16 3.80 14.59
CA PRO A 142 10.86 5.12 14.05
C PRO A 142 12.06 6.06 14.12
N LYS A 143 12.27 6.83 13.04
CA LYS A 143 13.36 7.81 12.92
C LYS A 143 12.79 9.23 12.82
N PRO A 144 13.53 10.29 13.20
CA PRO A 144 13.13 11.66 12.91
C PRO A 144 12.96 11.87 11.40
N LEU A 145 11.98 12.67 11.00
CA LEU A 145 11.85 13.11 9.60
C LEU A 145 13.08 13.94 9.18
N PRO A 146 13.66 13.68 7.99
CA PRO A 146 14.63 14.58 7.39
C PRO A 146 14.09 16.01 7.30
N ASP A 147 14.95 17.03 7.46
CA ASP A 147 14.54 18.44 7.45
C ASP A 147 13.74 18.81 6.19
N ALA A 148 14.11 18.25 5.04
CA ALA A 148 13.40 18.44 3.78
C ALA A 148 11.92 18.02 3.83
N LEU A 149 11.55 17.13 4.75
CA LEU A 149 10.23 16.55 4.93
C LEU A 149 9.46 17.09 6.15
N GLN A 150 10.06 18.00 6.92
CA GLN A 150 9.40 18.62 8.06
C GLN A 150 8.51 19.79 7.61
N GLY A 151 7.23 19.74 7.99
CA GLY A 151 6.29 20.85 7.91
C GLY A 151 6.28 21.72 9.17
N GLN A 152 5.60 22.86 9.12
CA GLN A 152 5.54 23.82 10.22
C GLN A 152 4.46 23.45 11.24
N LYS A 153 3.33 22.93 10.76
CA LYS A 153 2.17 22.53 11.57
C LYS A 153 1.50 21.34 10.92
N TRP A 154 0.62 20.69 11.68
CA TRP A 154 -0.28 19.68 11.15
C TRP A 154 -1.65 19.80 11.82
N ALA A 155 -2.66 19.22 11.20
CA ALA A 155 -4.00 19.07 11.76
C ALA A 155 -4.60 17.72 11.38
N VAL A 156 -5.37 17.14 12.30
CA VAL A 156 -6.28 16.04 12.00
C VAL A 156 -7.58 16.61 11.47
N VAL A 157 -8.06 16.05 10.36
CA VAL A 157 -9.31 16.42 9.70
C VAL A 157 -10.07 15.17 9.29
N SER A 158 -11.28 15.35 8.76
CA SER A 158 -12.02 14.26 8.15
C SER A 158 -12.83 14.75 6.95
N LEU A 159 -12.94 13.90 5.94
CA LEU A 159 -13.80 14.07 4.78
C LEU A 159 -14.73 12.85 4.69
N GLN A 160 -15.96 13.02 4.23
CA GLN A 160 -16.84 11.88 3.96
C GLN A 160 -16.29 11.07 2.78
N ALA A 161 -16.46 9.74 2.79
CA ALA A 161 -16.03 8.87 1.72
C ALA A 161 -16.58 9.31 0.35
N ALA A 162 -17.83 9.77 0.29
CA ALA A 162 -18.47 10.30 -0.92
C ALA A 162 -17.72 11.50 -1.53
N ALA A 163 -17.05 12.32 -0.72
CA ALA A 163 -16.33 13.49 -1.22
C ALA A 163 -15.16 13.10 -2.15
N PHE A 164 -14.61 11.89 -2.01
CA PHE A 164 -13.51 11.42 -2.85
C PHE A 164 -13.95 11.04 -4.26
N GLU A 165 -15.26 10.96 -4.54
CA GLU A 165 -15.77 10.76 -5.91
C GLU A 165 -15.44 11.96 -6.81
N GLU A 166 -15.35 13.16 -6.22
CA GLU A 166 -15.02 14.42 -6.90
C GLU A 166 -13.52 14.75 -6.83
N MET A 167 -12.67 13.81 -6.37
CA MET A 167 -11.24 14.07 -6.16
C MET A 167 -10.48 14.42 -7.45
N ASN A 168 -10.99 14.00 -8.62
CA ASN A 168 -10.47 14.39 -9.92
C ASN A 168 -10.67 15.90 -10.24
N GLU A 169 -11.60 16.57 -9.56
CA GLU A 169 -11.84 18.01 -9.68
C GLU A 169 -10.92 18.83 -8.74
N TRP A 170 -10.26 18.18 -7.78
CA TRP A 170 -9.39 18.86 -6.83
C TRP A 170 -8.07 19.29 -7.46
N GLU A 171 -7.60 20.48 -7.10
CA GLU A 171 -6.30 20.97 -7.54
C GLU A 171 -5.16 20.34 -6.72
N ILE A 172 -4.67 19.18 -7.17
CA ILE A 172 -3.60 18.39 -6.54
C ILE A 172 -2.35 18.41 -7.42
N ASP A 173 -1.23 18.94 -6.91
CA ASP A 173 0.04 18.96 -7.63
C ASP A 173 0.77 17.60 -7.63
N PHE A 174 0.73 16.89 -6.48
CA PHE A 174 1.37 15.59 -6.28
C PHE A 174 0.44 14.65 -5.53
N GLY A 175 0.35 13.39 -5.91
CA GLY A 175 -0.53 12.49 -5.19
C GLY A 175 -0.60 11.10 -5.77
N GLU A 176 -1.26 10.23 -5.02
CA GLU A 176 -1.68 8.92 -5.48
C GLU A 176 -2.95 8.52 -4.74
N ALA A 177 -3.95 8.08 -5.49
CA ALA A 177 -5.24 7.67 -4.96
C ALA A 177 -5.62 6.29 -5.50
N PHE A 178 -6.68 5.73 -4.92
CA PHE A 178 -7.33 4.52 -5.38
C PHE A 178 -8.85 4.71 -5.24
N PRO A 179 -9.67 3.96 -5.98
CA PRO A 179 -11.12 4.05 -5.87
C PRO A 179 -11.56 3.64 -4.45
N VAL A 180 -12.19 4.55 -3.71
CA VAL A 180 -12.67 4.28 -2.34
C VAL A 180 -13.73 3.16 -2.33
N SER A 181 -14.49 3.04 -3.42
CA SER A 181 -15.52 2.01 -3.62
C SER A 181 -14.99 0.57 -3.48
N ILE A 182 -13.69 0.34 -3.69
CA ILE A 182 -13.08 -0.99 -3.60
C ILE A 182 -12.81 -1.43 -2.15
N MET A 183 -12.97 -0.52 -1.20
CA MET A 183 -12.61 -0.70 0.20
C MET A 183 -13.82 -1.03 1.09
N ASP A 184 -15.00 -1.26 0.51
CA ASP A 184 -16.24 -1.61 1.23
C ASP A 184 -16.61 -0.57 2.32
N ILE A 185 -16.47 0.72 2.00
CA ILE A 185 -16.75 1.85 2.90
C ILE A 185 -18.05 2.53 2.47
N ALA A 186 -18.96 2.78 3.42
CA ALA A 186 -20.21 3.49 3.13
C ALA A 186 -19.94 4.98 2.82
N PRO A 187 -20.67 5.62 1.88
CA PRO A 187 -20.39 6.98 1.40
C PRO A 187 -20.33 8.06 2.52
N GLU A 188 -21.14 7.92 3.56
CA GLU A 188 -21.21 8.82 4.71
C GLU A 188 -20.09 8.61 5.74
N THR A 189 -19.31 7.53 5.60
CA THR A 189 -18.24 7.19 6.54
C THR A 189 -17.17 8.27 6.51
N PRO A 190 -16.84 8.88 7.67
CA PRO A 190 -15.75 9.84 7.74
C PRO A 190 -14.40 9.13 7.55
N ILE A 191 -13.69 9.48 6.49
CA ILE A 191 -12.30 9.12 6.26
C ILE A 191 -11.43 10.16 6.97
N PRO A 192 -10.64 9.79 7.98
CA PRO A 192 -9.78 10.74 8.66
C PRO A 192 -8.54 11.05 7.82
N GLY A 193 -7.94 12.21 8.05
CA GLY A 193 -6.72 12.61 7.38
C GLY A 193 -5.82 13.47 8.24
N LEU A 194 -4.54 13.49 7.87
CA LEU A 194 -3.53 14.36 8.44
C LEU A 194 -3.12 15.39 7.38
N ILE A 195 -3.32 16.68 7.65
CA ILE A 195 -2.83 17.76 6.79
C ILE A 195 -1.54 18.31 7.41
N ILE A 196 -0.47 18.37 6.63
CA ILE A 196 0.77 19.04 6.96
C ILE A 196 0.77 20.43 6.30
N PHE A 197 0.97 21.48 7.09
CA PHE A 197 1.04 22.85 6.61
C PHE A 197 2.47 23.31 6.44
N SER A 198 2.79 23.88 5.28
CA SER A 198 4.11 24.43 5.03
C SER A 198 4.15 25.58 4.04
N GLN A 199 4.90 26.65 4.37
CA GLN A 199 5.20 27.72 3.40
C GLN A 199 5.94 27.20 2.16
N ARG A 200 6.58 26.03 2.25
CA ARG A 200 7.24 25.32 1.15
C ARG A 200 6.49 24.04 0.76
N ALA A 201 5.15 24.09 0.78
CA ALA A 201 4.26 22.96 0.53
C ALA A 201 4.57 22.20 -0.77
N LYS A 202 4.77 22.91 -1.89
CA LYS A 202 5.06 22.27 -3.18
C LYS A 202 6.40 21.53 -3.21
N PRO A 203 7.54 22.13 -2.80
CA PRO A 203 8.78 21.39 -2.60
C PRO A 203 8.62 20.21 -1.64
N LEU A 204 7.96 20.41 -0.50
CA LEU A 204 7.73 19.36 0.50
C LEU A 204 6.98 18.16 -0.11
N ALA A 205 5.89 18.41 -0.82
CA ALA A 205 5.10 17.37 -1.49
C ALA A 205 5.92 16.63 -2.56
N ALA A 206 6.71 17.35 -3.36
CA ALA A 206 7.60 16.74 -4.35
C ALA A 206 8.64 15.79 -3.72
N TRP A 207 9.22 16.16 -2.57
CA TRP A 207 10.12 15.27 -1.81
C TRP A 207 9.37 14.04 -1.27
N MET A 208 8.15 14.23 -0.76
CA MET A 208 7.33 13.13 -0.23
C MET A 208 6.92 12.11 -1.30
N SER A 209 6.70 12.54 -2.55
CA SER A 209 6.42 11.64 -3.68
C SER A 209 7.52 10.61 -3.92
N GLY A 210 8.76 10.88 -3.50
CA GLY A 210 9.87 9.94 -3.63
C GLY A 210 9.93 8.85 -2.55
N LEU A 211 9.09 8.91 -1.52
CA LEU A 211 9.21 8.02 -0.34
C LEU A 211 8.34 6.77 -0.41
N GLU A 212 7.41 6.68 -1.36
CA GLU A 212 6.38 5.64 -1.39
C GLU A 212 5.53 5.62 -0.10
N LEU A 213 4.64 6.61 0.02
CA LEU A 213 3.86 6.86 1.23
C LEU A 213 2.86 5.73 1.48
N SER A 214 3.03 4.99 2.58
CA SER A 214 2.20 3.82 2.87
C SER A 214 1.00 4.20 3.73
N PHE A 215 1.24 4.66 4.96
CA PHE A 215 0.18 5.05 5.89
C PHE A 215 0.71 5.86 7.07
N VAL A 216 -0.21 6.55 7.74
CA VAL A 216 0.00 7.21 9.03
C VAL A 216 -0.61 6.36 10.13
N ARG A 217 0.10 6.22 11.24
CA ARG A 217 -0.42 5.56 12.45
C ARG A 217 -0.06 6.30 13.74
N LEU A 218 -0.89 6.16 14.74
CA LEU A 218 -0.58 6.48 16.13
C LEU A 218 0.24 5.35 16.75
N ASP A 219 1.34 5.71 17.38
CA ASP A 219 2.21 4.83 18.14
C ASP A 219 2.13 5.19 19.62
N THR A 220 1.75 4.22 20.45
CA THR A 220 1.64 4.39 21.91
C THR A 220 2.44 3.33 22.67
N SER A 221 3.45 2.72 22.03
CA SER A 221 4.26 1.67 22.67
C SER A 221 5.18 2.20 23.77
N ASP A 222 5.58 3.47 23.64
CA ASP A 222 6.48 4.15 24.58
C ASP A 222 5.73 5.22 25.38
N ASP A 223 6.40 5.79 26.40
CA ASP A 223 5.86 6.85 27.25
C ASP A 223 5.45 8.13 26.51
N THR A 224 5.98 8.34 25.30
CA THR A 224 5.63 9.47 24.44
C THR A 224 4.90 8.95 23.20
N PRO A 225 3.56 9.12 23.14
CA PRO A 225 2.79 8.80 21.95
C PRO A 225 3.22 9.65 20.74
N LYS A 226 3.20 9.06 19.53
CA LYS A 226 3.71 9.70 18.32
C LYS A 226 2.78 9.45 17.14
N PHE A 227 2.68 10.42 16.24
CA PHE A 227 2.24 10.14 14.87
C PHE A 227 3.44 9.69 14.04
N LEU A 228 3.29 8.56 13.38
CA LEU A 228 4.30 7.97 12.52
C LEU A 228 3.82 7.91 11.08
N LEU A 229 4.71 8.21 10.14
CA LEU A 229 4.54 8.00 8.72
C LEU A 229 5.33 6.75 8.32
N GLU A 230 4.65 5.73 7.84
CA GLU A 230 5.28 4.53 7.28
C GLU A 230 5.46 4.73 5.77
N THR A 231 6.67 4.44 5.26
CA THR A 231 7.01 4.60 3.84
C THR A 231 7.80 3.41 3.31
N GLY A 232 7.81 3.25 1.99
CA GLY A 232 8.46 2.14 1.30
C GLY A 232 8.06 0.78 1.88
N ALA A 233 9.01 -0.15 1.91
CA ALA A 233 8.78 -1.46 2.49
C ALA A 233 8.93 -1.52 4.01
N ASN A 234 9.81 -0.71 4.64
CA ASN A 234 10.16 -0.85 6.05
C ASN A 234 10.67 0.44 6.73
N ASP A 235 10.32 1.62 6.23
CA ASP A 235 10.72 2.86 6.90
C ASP A 235 9.57 3.43 7.72
N SER A 236 9.91 4.04 8.85
CA SER A 236 8.97 4.70 9.76
C SER A 236 9.57 6.00 10.27
N TRP A 237 8.77 7.07 10.18
CA TRP A 237 9.21 8.43 10.42
C TRP A 237 8.32 9.12 11.45
N ILE A 238 8.91 9.77 12.43
CA ILE A 238 8.19 10.53 13.45
C ILE A 238 7.72 11.85 12.82
N ILE A 239 6.40 12.00 12.67
CA ILE A 239 5.76 13.25 12.22
C ILE A 239 5.65 14.21 13.40
N ALA A 240 5.17 13.72 14.55
CA ALA A 240 4.92 14.53 15.72
C ALA A 240 4.95 13.71 17.02
N ASN A 241 5.53 14.29 18.08
CA ASN A 241 5.37 13.80 19.45
C ASN A 241 4.12 14.42 20.08
N LEU A 242 3.26 13.60 20.66
CA LEU A 242 1.93 13.99 21.13
C LEU A 242 1.95 14.17 22.65
N THR A 243 2.60 15.24 23.11
CA THR A 243 2.86 15.47 24.53
C THR A 243 1.69 16.10 25.30
N LYS A 244 0.70 16.66 24.60
CA LYS A 244 -0.48 17.30 25.21
C LYS A 244 -1.67 16.34 25.21
N PRO A 245 -2.42 16.20 26.34
CA PRO A 245 -3.57 15.29 26.41
C PRO A 245 -4.64 15.54 25.35
N GLN A 246 -4.92 16.81 25.02
CA GLN A 246 -5.88 17.17 23.97
C GLN A 246 -5.45 16.68 22.58
N ILE A 247 -4.17 16.86 22.23
CA ILE A 247 -3.60 16.41 20.95
C ILE A 247 -3.61 14.87 20.89
N LEU A 248 -3.34 14.19 22.00
CA LEU A 248 -3.44 12.74 22.08
C LEU A 248 -4.89 12.25 21.89
N ALA A 249 -5.88 12.97 22.43
CA ALA A 249 -7.29 12.63 22.21
C ALA A 249 -7.66 12.75 20.73
N GLU A 250 -7.26 13.83 20.05
CA GLU A 250 -7.47 13.99 18.61
C GLU A 250 -6.81 12.86 17.79
N ALA A 251 -5.59 12.46 18.17
CA ALA A 251 -4.90 11.36 17.50
C ALA A 251 -5.56 10.00 17.74
N LYS A 252 -6.15 9.76 18.91
CA LYS A 252 -6.96 8.56 19.17
C LYS A 252 -8.24 8.57 18.34
N SER A 253 -8.92 9.71 18.24
CA SER A 253 -10.09 9.85 17.37
C SER A 253 -9.75 9.64 15.89
N PHE A 254 -8.57 10.07 15.43
CA PHE A 254 -8.05 9.74 14.10
C PHE A 254 -7.96 8.22 13.89
N GLU A 255 -7.33 7.48 14.82
CA GLU A 255 -7.24 6.01 14.71
C GLU A 255 -8.61 5.32 14.78
N GLU A 256 -9.50 5.76 15.67
CA GLU A 256 -10.85 5.20 15.78
C GLU A 256 -11.65 5.40 14.49
N ALA A 257 -11.55 6.57 13.87
CA ALA A 257 -12.17 6.84 12.57
C ALA A 257 -11.54 5.98 11.46
N LYS A 258 -10.22 5.82 11.50
CA LYS A 258 -9.47 5.00 10.53
C LYS A 258 -9.92 3.55 10.57
N GLN A 259 -10.12 2.98 11.76
CA GLN A 259 -10.67 1.63 11.94
C GLN A 259 -12.08 1.49 11.34
N LYS A 260 -12.95 2.49 11.53
CA LYS A 260 -14.31 2.52 10.95
C LYS A 260 -14.31 2.67 9.43
N ALA A 261 -13.27 3.29 8.88
CA ALA A 261 -13.06 3.46 7.45
C ALA A 261 -12.19 2.33 6.84
N ASN A 262 -12.23 1.11 7.38
CA ASN A 262 -11.45 -0.04 6.89
C ASN A 262 -9.95 0.25 6.71
N LEU A 263 -9.40 1.02 7.65
CA LEU A 263 -8.02 1.49 7.70
C LEU A 263 -7.64 2.54 6.64
N VAL A 264 -8.61 3.02 5.85
CA VAL A 264 -8.41 4.08 4.87
C VAL A 264 -8.34 5.44 5.57
N HIS A 265 -7.39 6.25 5.13
CA HIS A 265 -7.14 7.60 5.58
C HIS A 265 -6.37 8.35 4.50
N PHE A 266 -6.13 9.64 4.69
CA PHE A 266 -5.30 10.43 3.77
C PHE A 266 -4.21 11.23 4.47
N LEU A 267 -3.16 11.53 3.71
CA LEU A 267 -2.14 12.50 4.05
C LEU A 267 -2.15 13.61 3.01
N ALA A 268 -2.21 14.86 3.46
CA ALA A 268 -2.23 16.01 2.57
C ALA A 268 -1.20 17.05 2.97
N VAL A 269 -0.78 17.86 2.01
CA VAL A 269 0.16 18.96 2.20
C VAL A 269 -0.43 20.24 1.61
N GLN A 270 -0.50 21.29 2.43
CA GLN A 270 -1.05 22.59 2.03
C GLN A 270 -0.14 23.75 2.47
N SER A 271 -0.27 24.90 1.82
CA SER A 271 0.51 26.09 2.18
C SER A 271 0.01 26.76 3.46
N SER A 272 -1.30 26.73 3.69
CA SER A 272 -1.97 27.26 4.88
C SER A 272 -3.31 26.54 5.12
N PRO A 273 -3.92 26.70 6.32
CA PRO A 273 -5.26 26.16 6.62
C PRO A 273 -6.41 26.72 5.78
N THR A 274 -6.19 27.82 5.05
CA THR A 274 -7.20 28.47 4.20
C THR A 274 -6.94 28.23 2.71
N SER A 275 -5.98 27.35 2.38
CA SER A 275 -5.69 27.03 1.00
C SER A 275 -6.75 26.10 0.42
N GLU A 276 -7.26 26.43 -0.75
CA GLU A 276 -8.20 25.58 -1.51
C GLU A 276 -7.47 24.57 -2.41
N ARG A 277 -6.13 24.58 -2.40
CA ARG A 277 -5.26 23.72 -3.21
C ARG A 277 -4.51 22.73 -2.35
N PHE A 278 -4.25 21.55 -2.90
CA PHE A 278 -3.34 20.58 -2.29
C PHE A 278 -2.01 20.57 -3.05
N ALA A 279 -0.93 20.91 -2.36
CA ALA A 279 0.39 20.67 -2.92
C ALA A 279 0.67 19.16 -3.00
N GLY A 280 0.16 18.39 -2.04
CA GLY A 280 0.26 16.94 -2.02
C GLY A 280 -1.01 16.31 -1.46
N PHE A 281 -1.49 15.21 -2.03
CA PHE A 281 -2.60 14.44 -1.49
C PHE A 281 -2.43 12.95 -1.79
N TRP A 282 -2.33 12.12 -0.75
CA TRP A 282 -2.23 10.67 -0.89
C TRP A 282 -3.33 9.98 -0.12
N LEU A 283 -4.10 9.16 -0.81
CA LEU A 283 -4.99 8.21 -0.18
C LEU A 283 -4.16 6.99 0.24
N CYS A 284 -4.36 6.54 1.47
CA CYS A 284 -3.56 5.53 2.13
C CYS A 284 -4.48 4.51 2.80
N ARG A 285 -3.97 3.28 2.93
CA ARG A 285 -4.58 2.24 3.75
C ARG A 285 -3.50 1.51 4.52
N GLU A 286 -3.73 1.32 5.82
CA GLU A 286 -2.87 0.46 6.64
C GLU A 286 -3.24 -1.01 6.37
N LEU A 287 -2.22 -1.83 6.04
CA LEU A 287 -2.33 -3.26 5.72
C LEU A 287 -1.82 -4.14 6.86
#